data_AF-A0A956NHX7-F1
#
_entry.id   AF-A0A956NHX7-F1
#
_cell.length_a   1.000
_cell.length_b   1.000
_cell.length_c   1.000
_cell.angle_alpha   90.00
_cell.angle_beta   90.00
_cell.angle_gamma   90.00
#
_symmetry.space_group_name_H-M   'P 1'
#
loop_
_entity.id
_entity.type
_entity.pdbx_description
1 polymer ?
#
loop_
_entity_poly.entity_id
_entity_poly.type
_entity_poly.pdbx_seq_one_letter_code
_entity_poly.pdbx_strand_id
1 'polypeptide(L)'
;MTTRKRSIAKNTAVEQRIVAAMDNLEAAWIAGEGAVAARSKDAKALTTTVKRLSKRHASLNKRKKTANARVKKSPNAETRAALRTVTKDLATTKRELEKARTAKAANAEELKALKDSFRRANAFYVAIEKAQSQLEKPNRRRRR
;
A
#
# COMPACT_ATOMS: atom_id res chain seq x y z
N MET A 1 39.77 -1.63 -41.62
CA MET A 1 39.18 -1.74 -40.27
C MET A 1 39.17 -0.37 -39.62
N THR A 2 38.02 0.31 -39.58
CA THR A 2 37.90 1.65 -38.97
C THR A 2 37.73 1.52 -37.46
N THR A 3 38.79 1.83 -36.71
CA THR A 3 38.73 1.94 -35.24
C THR A 3 37.87 3.14 -34.86
N ARG A 4 36.67 2.90 -34.31
CA ARG A 4 35.84 3.96 -33.70
C ARG A 4 36.64 4.63 -32.57
N LYS A 5 36.94 5.92 -32.71
CA LYS A 5 37.45 6.75 -31.61
C LYS A 5 36.44 6.69 -30.46
N ARG A 6 36.85 6.20 -29.28
CA ARG A 6 36.02 6.27 -28.07
C ARG A 6 35.87 7.74 -27.70
N SER A 7 34.66 8.28 -27.78
CA SER A 7 34.37 9.63 -27.28
C SER A 7 34.47 9.62 -25.76
N ILE A 8 35.41 10.36 -25.21
CA ILE A 8 35.52 10.57 -23.75
C ILE A 8 34.46 11.61 -23.36
N ALA A 9 33.64 11.28 -22.36
CA ALA A 9 32.64 12.21 -21.86
C ALA A 9 33.32 13.45 -21.26
N LYS A 10 32.78 14.64 -21.56
CA LYS A 10 33.22 15.88 -20.89
C LYS A 10 32.78 15.86 -19.43
N ASN A 11 33.57 16.48 -18.54
CA ASN A 11 33.28 16.56 -17.11
C ASN A 11 31.87 17.12 -16.83
N THR A 12 31.46 18.17 -17.55
CA THR A 12 30.14 18.78 -17.41
C THR A 12 28.98 17.80 -17.65
N ALA A 13 29.13 16.89 -18.62
CA ALA A 13 28.13 15.87 -18.89
C ALA A 13 28.07 14.81 -17.77
N VAL A 14 29.18 14.57 -17.06
CA VAL A 14 29.24 13.69 -15.90
C VAL A 14 28.56 14.35 -14.70
N GLU A 15 28.87 15.61 -14.41
CA GLU A 15 28.25 16.38 -13.33
C GLU A 15 26.73 16.47 -13.48
N GLN A 16 26.23 16.79 -14.68
CA GLN A 16 24.79 16.83 -14.95
C GLN A 16 24.10 15.49 -14.70
N ARG A 17 24.75 14.37 -15.05
CA ARG A 17 24.21 13.04 -14.79
C ARG A 17 24.17 12.72 -13.30
N ILE A 18 25.17 13.17 -12.54
CA ILE A 18 25.21 13.01 -11.09
C ILE A 18 24.06 13.79 -10.45
N VAL A 19 23.92 15.09 -10.77
CA VAL A 19 22.82 15.93 -10.25
C VAL A 19 21.46 15.29 -10.58
N ALA A 20 21.22 14.93 -11.84
CA ALA A 20 19.97 14.30 -12.24
C ALA A 20 19.71 12.96 -11.51
N ALA A 21 20.76 12.17 -11.23
CA ALA A 21 20.61 10.93 -10.47
C ALA A 21 20.23 11.19 -9.00
N MET A 22 20.75 12.27 -8.40
CA MET A 22 20.40 12.68 -7.04
C MET A 22 18.94 13.16 -6.98
N ASP A 23 18.54 14.03 -7.91
CA ASP A 23 17.17 14.54 -7.98
C ASP A 23 16.16 13.39 -8.15
N ASN A 24 16.48 12.42 -9.02
CA ASN A 24 15.65 11.24 -9.22
C ASN A 24 15.55 10.36 -7.96
N LEU A 25 16.65 10.21 -7.21
CA LEU A 25 16.67 9.45 -5.97
C LEU A 25 15.84 10.14 -4.88
N GLU A 26 16.00 11.45 -4.72
CA GLU A 26 15.21 12.25 -3.77
C GLU A 26 13.72 12.18 -4.10
N ALA A 27 13.35 12.38 -5.37
CA ALA A 27 11.97 12.25 -5.83
C ALA A 27 11.40 10.85 -5.54
N ALA A 28 12.18 9.79 -5.78
CA ALA A 28 11.77 8.41 -5.47
C ALA A 28 11.63 8.17 -3.96
N TRP A 29 12.48 8.79 -3.14
CA TRP A 29 12.41 8.70 -1.68
C TRP A 29 11.15 9.37 -1.14
N ILE A 30 10.88 10.63 -1.53
CA ILE A 30 9.68 11.39 -1.14
C ILE A 30 8.41 10.66 -1.59
N ALA A 31 8.38 10.21 -2.84
CA ALA A 31 7.25 9.46 -3.38
C ALA A 31 7.03 8.13 -2.64
N GLY A 32 8.12 7.43 -2.32
CA GLY A 32 8.10 6.18 -1.56
C GLY A 32 7.54 6.36 -0.15
N GLU A 33 7.99 7.40 0.56
CA GLU A 33 7.50 7.72 1.91
C GLU A 33 5.98 8.02 1.88
N GLY A 34 5.56 8.91 0.98
CA GLY A 34 4.15 9.27 0.81
C GLY A 34 3.28 8.07 0.44
N ALA A 35 3.75 7.21 -0.46
CA ALA A 35 3.04 6.01 -0.87
C ALA A 35 2.91 4.99 0.28
N VAL A 36 3.98 4.77 1.05
CA VAL A 36 3.95 3.89 2.24
C VAL A 36 2.98 4.43 3.28
N ALA A 37 2.97 5.74 3.53
CA ALA A 37 2.04 6.37 4.48
C ALA A 37 0.58 6.21 4.04
N ALA A 38 0.27 6.52 2.77
CA ALA A 38 -1.07 6.38 2.21
C ALA A 38 -1.57 4.92 2.27
N ARG A 39 -0.77 3.97 1.79
CA ARG A 39 -1.13 2.54 1.80
C ARG A 39 -1.22 1.94 3.20
N SER A 40 -0.49 2.49 4.16
CA SER A 40 -0.62 2.12 5.58
C SER A 40 -1.94 2.61 6.18
N LYS A 41 -2.41 3.81 5.80
CA LYS A 41 -3.73 4.33 6.18
C LYS A 41 -4.84 3.46 5.59
N ASP A 42 -4.75 3.10 4.32
CA ASP A 42 -5.69 2.22 3.64
C ASP A 42 -5.73 0.83 4.28
N ALA A 43 -4.58 0.27 4.66
CA ALA A 43 -4.51 -1.02 5.35
C ALA A 43 -5.33 -1.03 6.66
N LYS A 44 -5.27 0.07 7.42
CA LYS A 44 -6.08 0.24 8.65
C LYS A 44 -7.57 0.35 8.32
N ALA A 45 -7.94 1.17 7.34
CA ALA A 45 -9.33 1.36 6.93
C ALA A 45 -9.98 0.07 6.39
N LEU A 46 -9.26 -0.68 5.55
CA LEU A 46 -9.70 -1.96 5.01
C LEU A 46 -9.85 -3.01 6.12
N THR A 47 -8.93 -3.05 7.08
CA THR A 47 -9.04 -3.95 8.24
C THR A 47 -10.29 -3.67 9.07
N THR A 48 -10.58 -2.40 9.35
CA THR A 48 -11.80 -2.00 10.06
C THR A 48 -13.06 -2.37 9.28
N THR A 49 -13.05 -2.14 7.96
CA THR A 49 -14.17 -2.48 7.07
C THR A 49 -14.45 -3.98 7.05
N VAL A 50 -13.41 -4.81 6.88
CA VAL A 50 -13.53 -6.28 6.93
C VAL A 50 -14.09 -6.74 8.28
N LYS A 51 -13.61 -6.18 9.40
CA LYS A 51 -14.13 -6.51 10.75
C LYS A 51 -15.62 -6.15 10.88
N ARG A 52 -16.00 -4.95 10.46
CA ARG A 52 -17.40 -4.48 10.50
C ARG A 52 -18.33 -5.36 9.66
N LEU A 53 -17.95 -5.64 8.41
CA LEU A 53 -18.73 -6.48 7.50
C LEU A 53 -18.83 -7.93 8.01
N SER A 54 -17.75 -8.47 8.60
CA SER A 54 -17.77 -9.81 9.21
C SER A 54 -18.76 -9.89 10.38
N LYS A 55 -18.78 -8.88 11.26
CA LYS A 55 -19.76 -8.79 12.36
C LYS A 55 -21.19 -8.68 11.82
N ARG A 56 -21.42 -7.83 10.81
CA ARG A 56 -22.73 -7.68 10.15
C ARG A 56 -23.19 -9.00 9.53
N HIS A 57 -22.31 -9.69 8.80
CA HIS A 57 -22.60 -10.98 8.19
C HIS A 57 -23.00 -12.03 9.25
N ALA A 58 -22.26 -12.12 10.35
CA ALA A 58 -22.59 -13.02 11.46
C ALA A 58 -23.96 -12.70 12.09
N SER A 59 -24.26 -11.41 12.30
CA SER A 59 -25.55 -10.96 12.83
C SER A 59 -26.71 -11.30 11.88
N LEU A 60 -26.57 -11.02 10.58
CA LEU A 60 -27.57 -11.34 9.57
C LEU A 60 -27.79 -12.85 9.44
N ASN A 61 -26.75 -13.67 9.58
CA ASN A 61 -26.87 -15.12 9.62
C ASN A 61 -27.74 -15.59 10.79
N LYS A 62 -27.55 -15.02 11.98
CA LYS A 62 -28.42 -15.30 13.15
C LYS A 62 -29.86 -14.88 12.87
N ARG A 63 -30.08 -13.66 12.36
CA ARG A 63 -31.41 -13.15 12.00
C ARG A 63 -32.10 -14.01 10.94
N LYS A 64 -31.36 -14.52 9.96
CA LYS A 64 -31.88 -15.43 8.93
C LYS A 64 -32.40 -16.72 9.55
N LYS A 65 -31.65 -17.32 10.48
CA LYS A 65 -32.07 -18.54 11.20
C LYS A 65 -33.38 -18.28 11.98
N THR A 66 -33.46 -17.18 12.71
CA THR A 66 -34.68 -16.79 13.44
C THR A 66 -35.86 -16.52 12.50
N ALA A 67 -35.66 -15.79 11.41
CA ALA A 67 -36.71 -15.53 10.42
C ALA A 67 -37.22 -16.83 9.78
N ASN A 68 -36.31 -17.76 9.47
CA ASN A 68 -36.69 -19.07 8.94
C ASN A 68 -37.52 -19.88 9.94
N ALA A 69 -37.14 -19.88 11.23
CA ALA A 69 -37.94 -20.53 12.28
C ALA A 69 -39.34 -19.92 12.41
N ARG A 70 -39.46 -18.59 12.29
CA ARG A 70 -40.76 -17.89 12.32
C ARG A 70 -41.64 -18.23 11.12
N VAL A 71 -41.07 -18.28 9.91
CA VAL A 71 -41.80 -18.70 8.71
C VAL A 71 -42.34 -20.12 8.86
N LYS A 72 -41.56 -21.03 9.45
CA LYS A 72 -41.99 -22.41 9.71
C LYS A 72 -43.15 -22.49 10.71
N LYS A 73 -43.12 -21.66 11.76
CA LYS A 73 -44.15 -21.65 12.81
C LYS A 73 -45.45 -20.95 12.39
N SER A 74 -45.34 -19.86 11.65
CA SER A 74 -46.48 -19.01 11.27
C SER A 74 -46.27 -18.43 9.87
N PRO A 75 -46.53 -19.21 8.81
CA PRO A 75 -46.26 -18.81 7.43
C PRO A 75 -47.31 -17.79 6.94
N ASN A 76 -47.00 -16.51 7.08
CA ASN A 76 -47.81 -15.41 6.55
C ASN A 76 -46.99 -14.54 5.56
N ALA A 77 -47.62 -13.52 4.98
CA ALA A 77 -46.93 -12.64 4.02
C ALA A 77 -45.75 -11.89 4.67
N GLU A 78 -45.93 -11.39 5.89
CA GLU A 78 -44.93 -10.60 6.63
C GLU A 78 -43.67 -11.42 6.97
N THR A 79 -43.84 -12.62 7.53
CA THR A 79 -42.72 -13.50 7.89
C THR A 79 -41.91 -13.91 6.67
N ARG A 80 -42.57 -14.19 5.54
CA ARG A 80 -41.91 -14.48 4.26
C ARG A 80 -41.18 -13.26 3.71
N ALA A 81 -41.77 -12.06 3.79
CA ALA A 81 -41.12 -10.81 3.40
C ALA A 81 -39.86 -10.54 4.24
N ALA A 82 -39.94 -10.70 5.56
CA ALA A 82 -38.81 -10.54 6.47
C ALA A 82 -37.66 -11.50 6.14
N LEU A 83 -37.96 -12.78 5.85
CA LEU A 83 -36.94 -13.76 5.45
C LEU A 83 -36.28 -13.38 4.12
N ARG A 84 -37.06 -12.88 3.14
CA ARG A 84 -36.53 -12.41 1.86
C ARG A 84 -35.59 -11.22 2.05
N THR A 85 -35.97 -10.22 2.84
CA THR A 85 -35.13 -9.04 3.15
C THR A 85 -33.82 -9.44 3.79
N VAL A 86 -33.84 -10.26 4.85
CA VAL A 86 -32.60 -10.70 5.52
C VAL A 86 -31.72 -11.53 4.58
N THR A 87 -32.31 -12.32 3.69
CA THR A 87 -31.57 -13.10 2.69
C THR A 87 -30.88 -12.19 1.67
N LYS A 88 -31.57 -11.14 1.19
CA LYS A 88 -31.01 -10.12 0.29
C LYS A 88 -29.84 -9.38 0.95
N ASP A 89 -30.04 -8.91 2.18
CA ASP A 89 -29.01 -8.19 2.94
C ASP A 89 -27.76 -9.04 3.19
N LEU A 90 -27.96 -10.33 3.46
CA LEU A 90 -26.86 -11.27 3.65
C LEU A 90 -26.08 -11.47 2.36
N ALA A 91 -26.75 -11.63 1.22
CA ALA A 91 -26.11 -11.75 -0.07
C ALA A 91 -25.29 -10.48 -0.43
N THR A 92 -25.86 -9.29 -0.19
CA THR A 92 -25.16 -8.02 -0.38
C THR A 92 -23.93 -7.92 0.53
N THR A 93 -24.10 -8.17 1.84
CA THR A 93 -23.01 -8.10 2.82
C THR A 93 -21.89 -9.10 2.49
N LYS A 94 -22.22 -10.31 2.01
CA LYS A 94 -21.24 -11.30 1.58
C LYS A 94 -20.41 -10.77 0.40
N ARG A 95 -21.05 -10.20 -0.62
CA ARG A 95 -20.35 -9.62 -1.79
C ARG A 95 -19.42 -8.47 -1.38
N GLU A 96 -19.88 -7.58 -0.50
CA GLU A 96 -19.07 -6.49 0.04
C GLU A 96 -17.88 -7.02 0.85
N LEU A 97 -18.08 -8.05 1.67
CA LEU A 97 -17.03 -8.64 2.49
C LEU A 97 -15.93 -9.25 1.61
N GLU A 98 -16.29 -9.97 0.56
CA GLU A 98 -15.32 -10.54 -0.37
C GLU A 98 -14.53 -9.43 -1.11
N LYS A 99 -15.21 -8.41 -1.63
CA LYS A 99 -14.54 -7.25 -2.23
C LYS A 99 -13.56 -6.59 -1.27
N ALA A 100 -13.95 -6.38 -0.01
CA ALA A 100 -13.09 -5.78 1.01
C ALA A 100 -11.89 -6.67 1.36
N ARG A 101 -12.05 -8.00 1.36
CA ARG A 101 -10.95 -8.95 1.57
C ARG A 101 -9.96 -8.93 0.41
N THR A 102 -10.43 -8.94 -0.82
CA THR A 102 -9.58 -8.84 -2.02
C THR A 102 -8.80 -7.52 -2.01
N ALA A 103 -9.47 -6.40 -1.75
CA ALA A 103 -8.81 -5.09 -1.66
C ALA A 103 -7.76 -5.07 -0.53
N LYS A 104 -8.06 -5.66 0.63
CA LYS A 104 -7.11 -5.78 1.74
C LYS A 104 -5.87 -6.59 1.34
N ALA A 105 -6.05 -7.72 0.65
CA ALA A 105 -4.94 -8.55 0.20
C ALA A 105 -4.07 -7.82 -0.81
N ALA A 106 -4.66 -7.21 -1.84
CA ALA A 106 -3.94 -6.43 -2.85
C ALA A 106 -3.15 -5.26 -2.21
N ASN A 107 -3.77 -4.52 -1.28
CA ASN A 107 -3.09 -3.44 -0.58
C ASN A 107 -1.93 -3.94 0.30
N ALA A 108 -2.03 -5.15 0.87
CA ALA A 108 -0.97 -5.72 1.69
C ALA A 108 0.26 -6.11 0.85
N GLU A 109 0.04 -6.69 -0.33
CA GLU A 109 1.14 -7.00 -1.26
C GLU A 109 1.83 -5.74 -1.75
N GLU A 110 1.06 -4.74 -2.18
CA GLU A 110 1.58 -3.46 -2.65
C GLU A 110 2.36 -2.73 -1.54
N LEU A 111 1.81 -2.68 -0.32
CA LEU A 111 2.48 -2.05 0.81
C LEU A 111 3.81 -2.75 1.15
N LYS A 112 3.90 -4.08 0.99
CA LYS A 112 5.14 -4.83 1.18
C LYS A 112 6.17 -4.42 0.13
N ALA A 113 5.79 -4.43 -1.15
CA ALA A 113 6.66 -4.05 -2.26
C ALA A 113 7.16 -2.59 -2.14
N LEU A 114 6.28 -1.67 -1.76
CA LEU A 114 6.61 -0.27 -1.52
C LEU A 114 7.58 -0.10 -0.36
N LYS A 115 7.36 -0.80 0.77
CA LYS A 115 8.29 -0.75 1.91
C LYS A 115 9.68 -1.27 1.56
N ASP A 116 9.76 -2.34 0.77
CA ASP A 116 11.04 -2.90 0.35
C ASP A 116 11.78 -1.95 -0.61
N SER A 117 11.06 -1.34 -1.55
CA SER A 117 11.62 -0.34 -2.48
C SER A 117 12.05 0.94 -1.75
N PHE A 118 11.21 1.44 -0.85
CA PHE A 118 11.50 2.62 -0.03
C PHE A 118 12.72 2.39 0.87
N ARG A 119 12.85 1.21 1.49
CA ARG A 119 14.03 0.86 2.30
C ARG A 119 15.32 0.95 1.49
N ARG A 120 15.31 0.52 0.23
CA ARG A 120 16.46 0.62 -0.68
C ARG A 120 16.77 2.07 -1.03
N ALA A 121 15.77 2.84 -1.44
CA ALA A 121 15.94 4.27 -1.75
C ALA A 121 16.50 5.04 -0.54
N ASN A 122 15.95 4.79 0.66
CA ASN A 122 16.41 5.39 1.91
C ASN A 122 17.86 5.00 2.24
N ALA A 123 18.26 3.75 2.01
CA ALA A 123 19.64 3.33 2.24
C ALA A 123 20.62 4.06 1.31
N PHE A 124 20.26 4.23 0.03
CA PHE A 124 21.09 5.01 -0.90
C PHE A 124 21.16 6.47 -0.50
N TYR A 125 20.01 7.07 -0.18
CA TYR A 125 19.92 8.47 0.21
C TYR A 125 20.82 8.78 1.42
N VAL A 126 20.69 8.00 2.49
CA VAL A 126 21.53 8.14 3.70
C VAL A 126 23.02 7.90 3.42
N ALA A 127 23.35 6.92 2.58
CA ALA A 127 24.75 6.64 2.23
C ALA A 127 25.38 7.79 1.44
N ILE A 128 24.63 8.41 0.53
CA ILE A 128 25.06 9.55 -0.27
C ILE A 128 25.23 10.79 0.62
N GLU A 129 24.27 11.12 1.48
CA GLU A 129 24.40 12.25 2.42
C GLU A 129 25.63 12.08 3.32
N LYS A 130 25.89 10.85 3.80
CA LYS A 130 27.09 10.55 4.58
C LYS A 130 28.37 10.75 3.77
N ALA A 131 28.39 10.34 2.51
CA ALA A 131 29.54 10.54 1.63
C ALA A 131 29.77 12.03 1.33
N GLN A 132 28.71 12.79 1.04
CA GLN A 132 28.77 14.24 0.83
C GLN A 132 29.30 14.96 2.07
N SER A 133 28.75 14.67 3.25
CA SER A 133 29.25 15.26 4.51
C SER A 133 30.70 14.89 4.84
N GLN A 134 31.24 13.78 4.30
CA GLN A 134 32.65 13.44 4.43
C GLN A 134 33.54 14.25 3.46
N LEU A 135 33.06 14.51 2.25
CA LEU A 135 33.76 15.32 1.25
C LEU A 135 33.78 16.82 1.63
N GLU A 136 32.71 17.31 2.24
CA GLU A 136 32.57 18.71 2.68
C GLU A 136 33.36 19.03 3.96
N LYS A 137 33.86 18.01 4.68
CA LYS A 137 34.69 18.25 5.86
C LYS A 137 35.97 18.97 5.44
N PRO A 138 36.32 20.12 6.07
CA PRO A 138 37.57 20.78 5.78
C PRO A 138 38.71 19.83 6.11
N ASN A 139 39.63 19.66 5.14
CA ASN A 139 40.78 18.78 5.27
C ASN A 139 41.70 19.34 6.37
N ARG A 140 41.46 18.92 7.63
CA ARG A 140 42.29 19.29 8.77
C ARG A 140 43.63 18.58 8.60
N ARG A 141 44.55 19.20 7.85
CA ARG A 141 45.97 18.82 7.85
C ARG A 141 46.41 18.75 9.32
N ARG A 142 46.78 17.56 9.79
CA ARG A 142 47.50 17.42 11.05
C ARG A 142 48.75 18.29 10.94
N ARG A 143 48.80 19.39 11.69
CA ARG A 143 50.06 20.12 11.92
C ARG A 143 51.01 19.10 12.54
N ARG A 144 52.07 18.77 11.80
CA ARG A 144 53.24 18.07 12.35
C ARG A 144 53.94 18.99 13.33
#